data_AF-A0AAW0DQV3-F1
#
_entry.id   AF-A0AAW0DQV3-F1
#
_cell.length_a   1.000
_cell.length_b   1.000
_cell.length_c   1.000
_cell.angle_alpha   90.00
_cell.angle_beta   90.00
_cell.angle_gamma   90.00
#
_symmetry.space_group_name_H-M   'P 1'
#
loop_
_entity.id
_entity.type
_entity.pdbx_description
1 polymer ?
#
loop_
_entity_poly.entity_id
_entity_poly.type
_entity_poly.pdbx_seq_one_letter_code
_entity_poly.pdbx_strand_id
1 'polypeptide(L)'
;APNAFDYLSTHMQRLMQDQGVSPAFPGSVFTTAEITSCDAPNFCRFNEDAAFDTFEAITFLGRYDHTCGGHIIFPDINMLFEVPVGSTYLIPSGARSFNFTAIRKKEYRYMFRQFVSAGVLRWVEKGGRTDAEFDVNASVEERAAWMKMRSERGKSSLKMFSRLSDFASA
;
A
#
# COMPACT_ATOMS: atom_id res chain seq x y z
N ALA A 1 6.67 9.16 -5.32
CA ALA A 1 7.41 8.48 -4.25
C ALA A 1 8.54 7.58 -4.82
N PRO A 2 9.57 8.14 -5.50
CA PRO A 2 10.70 7.39 -6.06
C PRO A 2 11.35 6.39 -5.10
N ASN A 3 11.76 6.82 -3.89
CA ASN A 3 12.46 5.95 -2.95
C ASN A 3 11.64 4.71 -2.55
N ALA A 4 10.32 4.87 -2.37
CA ALA A 4 9.43 3.76 -2.06
C ALA A 4 9.20 2.84 -3.27
N PHE A 5 9.15 3.41 -4.47
CA PHE A 5 9.10 2.64 -5.71
C PHE A 5 10.36 1.80 -5.89
N ASP A 6 11.54 2.37 -5.68
CA ASP A 6 12.83 1.66 -5.80
C ASP A 6 12.95 0.53 -4.77
N TYR A 7 12.53 0.79 -3.54
CA TYR A 7 12.44 -0.21 -2.49
C TYR A 7 11.54 -1.38 -2.92
N LEU A 8 10.30 -1.10 -3.35
CA LEU A 8 9.37 -2.12 -3.81
C LEU A 8 9.90 -2.86 -5.04
N SER A 9 10.42 -2.15 -6.04
CA SER A 9 10.97 -2.70 -7.27
C SER A 9 12.09 -3.70 -6.98
N THR A 10 13.01 -3.37 -6.06
CA THR A 10 14.09 -4.27 -5.64
C THR A 10 13.56 -5.56 -5.02
N HIS A 11 12.55 -5.48 -4.14
CA HIS A 11 11.98 -6.66 -3.50
C HIS A 11 11.16 -7.49 -4.49
N MET A 12 10.38 -6.85 -5.36
CA MET A 12 9.53 -7.55 -6.31
C MET A 12 10.34 -8.20 -7.43
N GLN A 13 11.46 -7.61 -7.85
CA GLN A 13 12.38 -8.27 -8.78
C GLN A 13 12.93 -9.58 -8.22
N ARG A 14 13.27 -9.63 -6.94
CA ARG A 14 13.69 -10.88 -6.27
C ARG A 14 12.56 -11.91 -6.28
N LEU A 15 11.36 -11.50 -5.88
CA LEU A 15 10.18 -12.37 -5.92
C LEU A 15 9.95 -12.96 -7.32
N MET A 16 10.03 -12.13 -8.36
CA MET A 16 9.86 -12.54 -9.75
C MET A 16 10.92 -13.53 -10.20
N GLN A 17 12.19 -13.29 -9.84
CA GLN A 17 13.31 -14.18 -10.17
C GLN A 17 13.20 -15.52 -9.43
N ASP A 18 12.93 -15.48 -8.12
CA ASP A 18 12.92 -16.67 -7.28
C ASP A 18 11.72 -17.57 -7.54
N GLN A 19 10.56 -16.99 -7.90
CA GLN A 19 9.31 -17.74 -8.11
C GLN A 19 8.91 -17.89 -9.58
N GLY A 20 9.64 -17.25 -10.51
CA GLY A 20 9.29 -17.27 -11.93
C GLY A 20 7.95 -16.61 -12.25
N VAL A 21 7.53 -15.64 -11.44
CA VAL A 21 6.24 -14.93 -11.60
C VAL A 21 6.43 -13.58 -12.29
N SER A 22 5.37 -13.11 -12.95
CA SER A 22 5.31 -11.78 -13.57
C SER A 22 4.27 -10.89 -12.88
N PRO A 23 4.45 -9.56 -12.86
CA PRO A 23 3.47 -8.65 -12.31
C PRO A 23 2.17 -8.70 -13.12
N ALA A 24 1.04 -8.42 -12.47
CA ALA A 24 -0.27 -8.39 -13.13
C ALA A 24 -0.37 -7.31 -14.21
N PHE A 25 0.38 -6.21 -14.05
CA PHE A 25 0.44 -5.09 -14.99
C PHE A 25 1.89 -4.77 -15.35
N PRO A 26 2.20 -4.51 -16.64
CA PRO A 26 3.52 -4.08 -17.06
C PRO A 26 3.96 -2.81 -16.30
N GLY A 27 5.19 -2.83 -15.75
CA GLY A 27 5.75 -1.70 -15.01
C GLY A 27 5.18 -1.49 -13.60
N SER A 28 4.27 -2.36 -13.13
CA SER A 28 3.76 -2.28 -11.76
C SER A 28 4.71 -2.97 -10.77
N VAL A 29 4.93 -2.32 -9.63
CA VAL A 29 5.64 -2.89 -8.46
C VAL A 29 4.68 -3.52 -7.46
N PHE A 30 3.38 -3.57 -7.78
CA PHE A 30 2.36 -4.13 -6.90
C PHE A 30 2.06 -5.58 -7.28
N THR A 31 2.03 -6.46 -6.29
CA THR A 31 1.72 -7.89 -6.47
C THR A 31 0.23 -8.19 -6.45
N THR A 32 -0.56 -7.25 -5.93
CA THR A 32 -1.98 -7.46 -5.65
C THR A 32 -2.77 -6.31 -6.23
N ALA A 33 -3.87 -6.64 -6.89
CA ALA A 33 -4.83 -5.69 -7.40
C ALA A 33 -6.24 -6.12 -7.04
N GLU A 34 -7.09 -5.16 -6.70
CA GLU A 34 -8.40 -5.43 -6.14
C GLU A 34 -9.40 -4.36 -6.56
N ILE A 35 -10.63 -4.76 -6.89
CA ILE A 35 -11.75 -3.85 -7.12
C ILE A 35 -12.78 -4.04 -6.02
N THR A 36 -13.12 -2.96 -5.32
CA THR A 36 -14.11 -2.97 -4.24
C THR A 36 -15.22 -1.93 -4.53
N SER A 37 -16.49 -2.29 -4.34
CA SER A 37 -17.59 -1.30 -4.29
C SER A 37 -17.54 -0.53 -2.97
N CYS A 38 -17.70 0.78 -3.05
CA CYS A 38 -17.59 1.70 -1.92
C CYS A 38 -18.94 2.37 -1.59
N ASP A 39 -20.04 1.69 -1.93
CA ASP A 39 -21.41 2.23 -1.88
C ASP A 39 -22.10 2.01 -0.53
N ALA A 40 -21.45 1.28 0.39
CA ALA A 40 -21.94 1.09 1.75
C ALA A 40 -21.79 2.38 2.59
N PRO A 41 -22.81 2.78 3.36
CA PRO A 41 -22.65 3.83 4.36
C PRO A 41 -21.55 3.43 5.34
N ASN A 42 -20.63 4.35 5.64
CA ASN A 42 -19.51 4.12 6.54
C ASN A 42 -18.55 3.01 6.10
N PHE A 43 -18.22 2.93 4.80
CA PHE A 43 -17.08 2.12 4.36
C PHE A 43 -15.82 2.62 5.09
N CYS A 44 -15.47 1.89 6.15
CA CYS A 44 -14.30 2.10 6.96
C CYS A 44 -13.27 1.07 6.55
N ARG A 45 -12.07 1.53 6.19
CA ARG A 45 -10.99 0.62 5.87
C ARG A 45 -9.77 0.93 6.72
N PHE A 46 -9.46 -0.03 7.57
CA PHE A 46 -8.12 -0.20 8.09
C PHE A 46 -7.43 -1.24 7.21
N ASN A 47 -6.32 -0.88 6.60
CA ASN A 47 -5.59 -1.78 5.71
C ASN A 47 -4.60 -2.63 6.54
N GLU A 48 -5.14 -3.54 7.37
CA GLU A 48 -4.36 -4.43 8.26
C GLU A 48 -3.34 -5.27 7.49
N ASP A 49 -3.67 -5.60 6.24
CA ASP A 49 -2.87 -6.47 5.38
C ASP A 49 -1.81 -5.71 4.57
N ALA A 50 -1.81 -4.38 4.57
CA ALA A 50 -0.85 -3.61 3.79
C ALA A 50 0.42 -3.31 4.60
N ALA A 51 1.57 -3.49 3.97
CA ALA A 51 2.84 -3.34 4.65
C ALA A 51 3.09 -1.88 5.05
N PHE A 52 3.35 -1.61 6.33
CA PHE A 52 3.64 -0.28 6.91
C PHE A 52 4.77 0.51 6.22
N ASP A 53 5.56 -0.17 5.40
CA ASP A 53 6.73 0.32 4.68
C ASP A 53 6.50 0.45 3.17
N THR A 54 5.24 0.47 2.73
CA THR A 54 4.89 0.56 1.31
C THR A 54 3.80 1.61 1.07
N PHE A 55 3.35 1.72 -0.17
CA PHE A 55 2.22 2.54 -0.55
C PHE A 55 1.17 1.65 -1.23
N GLU A 56 -0.07 2.08 -1.19
CA GLU A 56 -1.12 1.57 -2.08
C GLU A 56 -1.49 2.67 -3.09
N ALA A 57 -1.67 2.25 -4.33
CA ALA A 57 -2.23 3.10 -5.38
C ALA A 57 -3.72 2.84 -5.46
N ILE A 58 -4.51 3.87 -5.19
CA ILE A 58 -5.96 3.79 -5.17
C ILE A 58 -6.53 4.65 -6.28
N THR A 59 -7.14 4.01 -7.28
CA THR A 59 -7.84 4.69 -8.37
C THR A 59 -9.35 4.63 -8.15
N PHE A 60 -10.00 5.79 -8.14
CA PHE A 60 -11.43 5.87 -7.92
C PHE A 60 -12.18 5.86 -9.24
N LEU A 61 -13.17 4.99 -9.35
CA LEU A 61 -13.98 4.77 -10.54
C LEU A 61 -15.46 4.93 -10.19
N GLY A 62 -16.30 5.09 -11.20
CA GLY A 62 -17.75 5.12 -11.03
C GLY A 62 -18.40 6.39 -11.55
N ARG A 63 -19.55 6.74 -10.98
CA ARG A 63 -20.32 7.94 -11.33
C ARG A 63 -20.95 8.53 -10.07
N TYR A 64 -20.32 9.57 -9.56
CA TYR A 64 -20.77 10.34 -8.41
C TYR A 64 -20.28 11.78 -8.52
N ASP A 65 -20.99 12.70 -7.87
CA ASP A 65 -20.58 14.08 -7.73
C ASP A 65 -19.58 14.22 -6.56
N HIS A 66 -18.29 14.25 -6.89
CA HIS A 66 -17.20 14.31 -5.91
C HIS A 66 -17.14 15.62 -5.12
N THR A 67 -17.92 16.64 -5.49
CA THR A 67 -18.01 17.91 -4.74
C THR A 67 -19.07 17.83 -3.64
N CYS A 68 -19.93 16.81 -3.70
CA CYS A 68 -21.09 16.68 -2.85
C CYS A 68 -21.06 15.42 -1.97
N GLY A 69 -20.05 14.56 -2.11
CA GLY A 69 -19.93 13.30 -1.40
C GLY A 69 -18.78 12.44 -1.92
N GLY A 70 -18.61 11.26 -1.32
CA GLY A 70 -17.54 10.35 -1.71
C GLY A 70 -16.12 10.84 -1.41
N HIS A 71 -15.97 11.77 -0.47
CA HIS A 71 -14.67 12.28 -0.02
C HIS A 71 -13.94 11.22 0.80
N ILE A 72 -12.60 11.23 0.76
CA ILE A 72 -11.76 10.43 1.65
C ILE A 72 -11.49 11.21 2.94
N ILE A 73 -11.61 10.54 4.08
CA ILE A 73 -11.39 11.11 5.41
C ILE A 73 -10.23 10.35 6.06
N PHE A 74 -9.29 11.10 6.63
CA PHE A 74 -8.24 10.61 7.51
C PHE A 74 -8.50 11.16 8.92
N PRO A 75 -9.25 10.43 9.78
CA PRO A 75 -9.68 10.94 11.08
C PRO A 75 -8.50 11.35 11.97
N ASP A 76 -7.43 10.56 11.93
CA ASP A 76 -6.28 10.74 12.84
C ASP A 76 -5.44 12.00 12.55
N ILE A 77 -5.66 12.65 11.40
CA ILE A 77 -5.02 13.93 11.04
C ILE A 77 -6.06 15.02 10.73
N ASN A 78 -7.35 14.75 10.99
CA ASN A 78 -8.47 15.64 10.70
C ASN A 78 -8.44 16.23 9.28
N MET A 79 -8.09 15.40 8.29
CA MET A 79 -8.07 15.81 6.89
C MET A 79 -9.18 15.14 6.10
N LEU A 80 -9.74 15.88 5.15
CA LEU A 80 -10.72 15.43 4.18
C LEU A 80 -10.27 15.91 2.80
N PHE A 81 -10.36 15.03 1.81
CA PHE A 81 -10.08 15.36 0.42
C PHE A 81 -11.26 14.96 -0.47
N GLU A 82 -11.61 15.84 -1.40
CA GLU A 82 -12.45 15.45 -2.54
C GLU A 82 -11.75 14.37 -3.34
N VAL A 83 -12.54 13.49 -3.96
CA VAL A 83 -12.04 12.35 -4.71
C VAL A 83 -12.70 12.35 -6.09
N PRO A 84 -12.12 13.02 -7.09
CA PRO A 84 -12.67 13.02 -8.44
C PRO A 84 -12.70 11.62 -9.07
N VAL A 85 -13.68 11.34 -9.91
CA VAL A 85 -13.68 10.09 -10.71
C VAL A 85 -12.46 10.06 -11.62
N GLY A 86 -11.76 8.92 -11.67
CA GLY A 86 -10.54 8.73 -12.46
C GLY A 86 -9.26 9.20 -11.78
N SER A 87 -9.36 9.79 -10.58
CA SER A 87 -8.16 10.20 -9.82
C SER A 87 -7.49 9.00 -9.15
N THR A 88 -6.17 9.08 -8.99
CA THR A 88 -5.36 8.09 -8.29
C THR A 88 -4.63 8.74 -7.11
N TYR A 89 -4.77 8.14 -5.93
CA TYR A 89 -4.08 8.55 -4.71
C TYR A 89 -3.03 7.51 -4.34
N LEU A 90 -1.83 7.98 -4.00
CA LEU A 90 -0.80 7.15 -3.37
C LEU A 90 -0.88 7.34 -1.86
N ILE A 91 -1.36 6.32 -1.16
CA ILE A 91 -1.54 6.36 0.30
C ILE A 91 -0.49 5.46 0.92
N PRO A 92 0.25 5.92 1.95
CA PRO A 92 1.17 5.05 2.68
C PRO A 92 0.40 3.88 3.31
N SER A 93 0.77 2.67 2.90
CA SER A 93 0.18 1.43 3.38
C SER A 93 0.42 1.27 4.88
N GLY A 94 -0.58 0.75 5.59
CA GLY A 94 -0.54 0.55 7.04
C GLY A 94 -0.52 1.83 7.86
N ALA A 95 -0.37 3.02 7.25
CA ALA A 95 -0.12 4.22 8.02
C ALA A 95 -1.30 4.58 8.93
N ARG A 96 -2.56 4.57 8.44
CA ARG A 96 -3.78 4.93 9.21
C ARG A 96 -5.07 4.40 8.57
N SER A 97 -6.13 4.32 9.37
CA SER A 97 -7.49 4.11 8.87
C SER A 97 -7.91 5.29 8.00
N PHE A 98 -8.55 5.00 6.87
CA PHE A 98 -9.29 6.01 6.13
C PHE A 98 -10.72 5.55 5.89
N ASN A 99 -11.61 6.52 5.85
CA ASN A 99 -13.03 6.33 5.63
C ASN A 99 -13.46 7.10 4.40
N PHE A 100 -14.67 6.83 3.93
CA PHE A 100 -15.29 7.67 2.92
C PHE A 100 -16.61 8.24 3.40
N THR A 101 -16.90 9.48 2.97
CA THR A 101 -18.26 10.00 3.06
C THR A 101 -19.17 9.24 2.11
N ALA A 102 -20.47 9.23 2.43
CA ALA A 102 -21.49 8.66 1.56
C ALA A 102 -21.56 9.42 0.23
N ILE A 103 -21.98 8.71 -0.80
CA ILE A 103 -22.40 9.27 -2.09
C ILE A 103 -23.93 9.36 -2.11
N ARG A 104 -24.50 10.10 -3.07
CA ARG A 104 -25.95 10.29 -3.18
C ARG A 104 -26.64 9.02 -3.68
N LYS A 105 -27.95 8.96 -3.47
CA LYS A 105 -28.79 7.87 -3.98
C LYS A 105 -28.66 7.79 -5.52
N LYS A 106 -28.47 6.57 -6.04
CA LYS A 106 -28.26 6.24 -7.47
C LYS A 106 -26.87 6.59 -8.03
N GLU A 107 -25.98 7.15 -7.22
CA GLU A 107 -24.56 7.21 -7.53
C GLU A 107 -23.90 5.87 -7.17
N TYR A 108 -22.73 5.61 -7.77
CA TYR A 108 -21.93 4.44 -7.44
C TYR A 108 -20.44 4.78 -7.55
N ARG A 109 -19.63 4.14 -6.71
CA ARG A 109 -18.20 4.33 -6.66
C ARG A 109 -17.50 2.98 -6.44
N TYR A 110 -16.49 2.74 -7.26
CA TYR A 110 -15.57 1.64 -7.09
C TYR A 110 -14.18 2.17 -6.78
N MET A 111 -13.41 1.34 -6.11
CA MET A 111 -12.02 1.59 -5.85
C MET A 111 -11.21 0.46 -6.48
N PHE A 112 -10.32 0.81 -7.40
CA PHE A 112 -9.29 -0.08 -7.91
C PHE A 112 -7.99 0.17 -7.14
N ARG A 113 -7.61 -0.79 -6.30
CA ARG A 113 -6.38 -0.76 -5.53
C ARG A 113 -5.30 -1.57 -6.20
N GLN A 114 -4.08 -1.10 -6.07
CA GLN A 114 -2.87 -1.89 -6.27
C GLN A 114 -1.97 -1.71 -5.05
N PHE A 115 -1.51 -2.82 -4.46
CA PHE A 115 -0.68 -2.80 -3.27
C PHE A 115 0.21 -4.07 -3.21
N VAL A 116 1.16 -4.07 -2.28
CA VAL A 116 1.89 -5.28 -1.88
C VAL A 116 1.36 -5.72 -0.52
N SER A 117 0.90 -6.96 -0.43
CA SER A 117 0.52 -7.56 0.85
C SER A 117 1.72 -7.61 1.79
N ALA A 118 1.51 -7.25 3.05
CA ALA A 118 2.51 -7.36 4.09
C ALA A 118 3.04 -8.80 4.24
N GLY A 119 2.21 -9.81 4.00
CA GLY A 119 2.64 -11.21 4.03
C GLY A 119 3.65 -11.52 2.93
N VAL A 120 3.37 -11.10 1.69
CA VAL A 120 4.27 -11.29 0.55
C VAL A 120 5.59 -10.58 0.78
N LEU A 121 5.55 -9.31 1.23
CA LEU A 121 6.78 -8.56 1.49
C LEU A 121 7.62 -9.23 2.59
N ARG A 122 7.01 -9.63 3.71
CA ARG A 122 7.74 -10.35 4.78
C ARG A 122 8.34 -11.66 4.30
N TRP A 123 7.64 -12.40 3.46
CA TRP A 123 8.13 -13.65 2.88
C TRP A 123 9.38 -13.41 2.02
N VAL A 124 9.38 -12.36 1.19
CA VAL A 124 10.55 -11.94 0.39
C VAL A 124 11.71 -11.52 1.29
N GLU A 125 11.45 -10.70 2.32
CA GLU A 125 12.47 -10.26 3.28
C GLU A 125 13.07 -11.41 4.08
N LYS A 126 12.28 -12.46 4.33
CA LYS A 126 12.73 -13.72 4.96
C LYS A 126 13.45 -14.65 3.99
N GLY A 127 13.70 -14.23 2.75
CA GLY A 127 14.40 -15.05 1.75
C GLY A 127 13.55 -16.23 1.28
N GLY A 128 12.25 -15.99 1.06
CA GLY A 128 11.35 -17.00 0.51
C GLY A 128 10.79 -17.99 1.54
N ARG A 129 10.80 -17.62 2.82
CA ARG A 129 10.33 -18.47 3.93
C ARG A 129 9.07 -17.90 4.57
N THR A 130 8.11 -18.77 4.84
CA THR A 130 6.95 -18.46 5.68
C THR A 130 7.38 -18.11 7.11
N ASP A 131 6.48 -17.52 7.89
CA ASP A 131 6.75 -17.23 9.29
C ASP A 131 7.15 -18.51 10.06
N ALA A 132 6.44 -19.62 9.85
CA ALA A 132 6.75 -20.91 10.46
C ALA A 132 8.12 -21.48 10.04
N GLU A 133 8.46 -21.44 8.75
CA GLU A 133 9.75 -21.94 8.27
C GLU A 133 10.92 -21.10 8.79
N PHE A 134 10.76 -19.78 8.82
CA PHE A 134 11.78 -18.88 9.38
C PHE A 134 11.95 -19.14 10.88
N ASP A 135 10.84 -19.34 11.61
CA ASP A 135 10.87 -19.57 13.05
C ASP A 135 11.48 -20.92 13.44
N VAL A 136 11.57 -21.89 12.53
CA VAL A 136 12.29 -23.15 12.75
C VAL A 136 13.73 -23.08 12.26
N ASN A 137 13.96 -22.54 11.07
CA ASN A 137 15.23 -22.71 10.35
C ASN A 137 16.18 -21.51 10.42
N ALA A 138 15.73 -20.33 10.87
CA ALA A 138 16.58 -19.16 10.93
C ALA A 138 17.66 -19.31 12.00
N SER A 139 18.90 -19.00 11.61
CA SER A 139 20.04 -18.83 12.51
C SER A 139 19.79 -17.73 13.55
N VAL A 140 20.60 -17.72 14.61
CA VAL A 140 20.53 -16.70 15.66
C VAL A 140 20.78 -15.31 15.06
N GLU A 141 21.71 -15.22 14.12
CA GLU A 141 22.09 -14.02 13.40
C GLU A 141 20.94 -13.49 12.53
N GLU A 142 20.28 -14.37 11.75
CA GLU A 142 19.12 -14.00 10.93
C GLU A 142 17.97 -13.50 11.79
N ARG A 143 17.69 -14.14 12.93
CA ARG A 143 16.64 -13.68 13.86
C ARG A 143 16.97 -12.33 14.46
N ALA A 144 18.21 -12.13 14.89
CA ALA A 144 18.66 -10.85 15.42
C ALA A 144 18.55 -9.73 14.38
N ALA A 145 18.97 -10.00 13.13
CA ALA A 145 18.83 -9.06 12.01
C ALA A 145 17.35 -8.74 11.71
N TRP A 146 16.50 -9.76 11.67
CA TRP A 146 15.06 -9.61 11.47
C TRP A 146 14.40 -8.75 12.55
N MET A 147 14.70 -9.02 13.83
CA MET A 147 14.15 -8.25 14.96
C MET A 147 14.64 -6.80 14.93
N LYS A 148 15.91 -6.57 14.63
CA LYS A 148 16.46 -5.22 14.47
C LYS A 148 15.75 -4.48 13.34
N MET A 149 15.67 -5.07 12.16
CA MET A 149 14.98 -4.49 11.01
C MET A 149 13.53 -4.14 11.34
N ARG A 150 12.79 -5.02 12.02
CA ARG A 150 11.41 -4.74 12.47
C ARG A 150 11.32 -3.56 13.42
N SER A 151 12.25 -3.47 14.38
CA SER A 151 12.28 -2.36 15.34
C SER A 151 12.58 -1.00 14.69
N GLU A 152 13.33 -1.01 13.59
CA GLU A 152 13.71 0.19 12.85
C GLU A 152 12.75 0.54 11.71
N ARG A 153 11.87 -0.40 11.31
CA ARG A 153 11.01 -0.31 10.12
C ARG A 153 10.26 1.02 10.03
N GLY A 154 9.54 1.43 11.08
CA GLY A 154 8.78 2.68 11.05
C GLY A 154 9.65 3.91 10.73
N LYS A 155 10.85 3.99 11.29
CA LYS A 155 11.80 5.08 11.02
C LYS A 155 12.38 4.99 9.60
N SER A 156 12.63 3.78 9.11
CA SER A 156 13.09 3.55 7.75
C SER A 156 12.02 3.90 6.72
N SER A 157 10.75 3.55 6.97
CA SER A 157 9.61 3.91 6.12
C SER A 157 9.46 5.41 5.96
N LEU A 158 9.65 6.17 7.04
CA LEU A 158 9.59 7.64 6.97
C LEU A 158 10.65 8.24 6.03
N LYS A 159 11.79 7.57 5.84
CA LYS A 159 12.83 8.02 4.90
C LYS A 159 12.48 7.73 3.44
N MET A 160 11.49 6.88 3.18
CA MET A 160 11.04 6.54 1.81
C MET A 160 10.04 7.56 1.24
N PHE A 161 9.51 8.47 2.08
CA PHE A 161 8.75 9.60 1.58
C PHE A 161 9.64 10.55 0.79
N SER A 162 9.12 10.99 -0.35
CA SER A 162 9.84 11.94 -1.20
C SER A 162 9.97 13.28 -0.50
N ARG A 163 11.16 13.85 -0.62
CA ARG A 163 11.48 15.21 -0.22
C ARG A 163 11.35 16.11 -1.44
N LEU A 164 11.15 17.41 -1.21
CA LEU A 164 11.18 18.41 -2.29
C LEU A 164 12.47 18.32 -3.13
N SER A 165 13.60 18.02 -2.50
CA SER A 165 14.88 17.80 -3.17
C SER A 165 14.85 16.68 -4.21
N ASP A 166 14.03 15.65 -4.01
CA ASP A 166 13.98 14.49 -4.90
C ASP A 166 13.33 14.84 -6.24
N PHE A 167 12.63 15.98 -6.32
CA PHE A 167 12.00 16.51 -7.52
C PHE A 167 12.76 17.68 -8.15
N ALA A 168 13.76 18.24 -7.46
CA ALA A 168 14.53 19.40 -7.95
C ALA A 168 15.61 19.02 -8.99
N SER A 169 15.84 17.72 -9.19
CA SER A 169 16.86 17.16 -10.10
C SER A 169 16.27 16.53 -11.37
N ALA A 170 14.99 16.76 -11.65
CA ALA A 170 14.28 16.27 -12.84
C ALA A 170 14.20 17.35 -13.93
#